data_AF-A0A151M770-F1
#
_entry.id   AF-A0A151M770-F1
#
_cell.length_a   1.000
_cell.length_b   1.000
_cell.length_c   1.000
_cell.angle_alpha   90.00
_cell.angle_beta   90.00
_cell.angle_gamma   90.00
#
_symmetry.space_group_name_H-M   'P 1'
#
loop_
_entity.id
_entity.type
_entity.pdbx_description
1 polymer ?
#
loop_
_entity_poly.entity_id
_entity_poly.type
_entity_poly.pdbx_seq_one_letter_code
_entity_poly.pdbx_strand_id
1 'polypeptide(L)'
;MSAARRCRQDTLAWRLQLIGSSCKLFFPKDPVKIVRAKGQYMYDENGRQYLDCINNVAHVGHCHPDVVNAANEQNQLLNTNSRYLHDNIVDYARRLSKTLPEKLCTFYFLNSGSEANDLALRLARQHTKHTDVIVLDHAYHGHLTSLIDISPYKFRNLEGQKDWVHVAPIPDTYRGIYREDHKDLVTAYANEVKEIIEQAHKKGRKIAAFFVESLPSVAGQIIPPAGYFQKVAEHVHKAGGVFVADEIQVGFGRVGKHFWAFQLQGEDLVPDIITMGKPIGNGHPVACVATTKEIAESFAATGVEYFNTFGGNPVSCAIGLAVLDVIEKEHLQAHAMQVGNFLMELLNQQKVKHPIIGNVRGAGLFIGVDLIKDQDKRTPATEEAEYLITRLKKEYILLSTDGPGRNVLKFKPPMCFSVQDAKLVVDAMDKILTGAHNDQLKFTVKVNTCVSSPPKKMVSTN
;
A
#
# COMPACT_ATOMS: atom_id res chain seq x y z
N MET A 1 -16.30 32.75 -3.82
CA MET A 1 -17.39 32.57 -2.85
C MET A 1 -17.23 31.20 -2.20
N SER A 2 -16.90 31.11 -0.90
CA SER A 2 -16.88 29.79 -0.23
C SER A 2 -18.32 29.39 0.04
N ALA A 3 -18.84 28.40 -0.69
CA ALA A 3 -20.09 27.76 -0.31
C ALA A 3 -20.02 27.37 1.17
N ALA A 4 -21.05 27.70 1.96
CA ALA A 4 -21.11 27.32 3.36
C ALA A 4 -20.81 25.82 3.50
N ARG A 5 -19.84 25.46 4.35
CA ARG A 5 -19.47 24.05 4.53
C ARG A 5 -20.69 23.33 5.10
N ARG A 6 -21.19 22.31 4.40
CA ARG A 6 -22.26 21.40 4.89
C ARG A 6 -21.86 20.83 6.26
N CYS A 7 -22.76 20.33 7.09
CA CYS A 7 -22.36 19.54 8.28
C CYS A 7 -22.00 18.09 7.88
N ARG A 8 -21.49 17.26 8.81
CA ARG A 8 -21.19 15.84 8.55
C ARG A 8 -22.44 15.05 8.17
N GLN A 9 -23.56 15.25 8.86
CA GLN A 9 -24.81 14.53 8.61
C GLN A 9 -25.29 14.78 7.18
N ASP A 10 -25.34 16.04 6.74
CA ASP A 10 -25.74 16.38 5.37
C ASP A 10 -24.76 15.82 4.34
N THR A 11 -23.45 15.88 4.63
CA THR A 11 -22.42 15.33 3.73
C THR A 11 -22.60 13.82 3.57
N LEU A 12 -22.91 13.12 4.67
CA LEU A 12 -23.14 11.67 4.65
C LEU A 12 -24.44 11.33 3.89
N ALA A 13 -25.52 12.08 4.10
CA ALA A 13 -26.78 11.89 3.39
C ALA A 13 -26.59 12.03 1.87
N TRP A 14 -25.96 13.12 1.42
CA TRP A 14 -25.64 13.32 0.01
C TRP A 14 -24.70 12.25 -0.54
N ARG A 15 -23.70 11.82 0.24
CA ARG A 15 -22.78 10.76 -0.18
C ARG A 15 -23.52 9.44 -0.41
N LEU A 16 -24.42 9.06 0.50
CA LEU A 16 -25.20 7.83 0.38
C LEU A 16 -26.14 7.85 -0.84
N GLN A 17 -26.60 9.03 -1.24
CA GLN A 17 -27.43 9.21 -2.43
C GLN A 17 -26.61 9.23 -3.74
N LEU A 18 -25.45 9.88 -3.74
CA LEU A 18 -24.74 10.24 -4.98
C LEU A 18 -23.50 9.40 -5.27
N ILE A 19 -22.89 8.76 -4.26
CA ILE A 19 -21.65 8.01 -4.42
C ILE A 19 -21.95 6.51 -4.31
N GLY A 20 -21.40 5.72 -5.24
CA GLY A 20 -21.57 4.27 -5.26
C GLY A 20 -21.23 3.62 -3.92
N SER A 21 -22.08 2.69 -3.48
CA SER A 21 -21.97 2.04 -2.16
C SER A 21 -20.74 1.13 -2.01
N SER A 22 -20.05 0.82 -3.11
CA SER A 22 -18.75 0.15 -3.15
C SER A 22 -17.60 1.05 -2.69
N CYS A 23 -17.74 2.38 -2.77
CA CYS A 23 -16.77 3.36 -2.27
C CYS A 23 -16.89 3.50 -0.74
N LYS A 24 -16.32 2.54 -0.01
CA LYS A 24 -16.41 2.45 1.46
C LYS A 24 -15.74 3.62 2.18
N LEU A 25 -16.29 3.97 3.34
CA LEU A 25 -15.69 4.88 4.32
C LEU A 25 -14.99 4.07 5.40
N PHE A 26 -13.92 4.62 5.97
CA PHE A 26 -13.47 4.18 7.29
C PHE A 26 -14.55 4.49 8.33
N PHE A 27 -14.65 3.63 9.35
CA PHE A 27 -15.63 3.76 10.44
C PHE A 27 -17.07 3.97 9.91
N PRO A 28 -17.63 3.04 9.12
CA PRO A 28 -18.90 3.26 8.40
C PRO A 28 -20.09 3.56 9.32
N LYS A 29 -20.05 3.13 10.58
CA LYS A 29 -21.08 3.41 11.59
C LYS A 29 -21.02 4.84 12.14
N ASP A 30 -19.84 5.47 12.11
CA ASP A 30 -19.60 6.80 12.63
C ASP A 30 -18.43 7.44 11.86
N PRO A 31 -18.61 7.84 10.60
CA PRO A 31 -17.51 8.35 9.79
C PRO A 31 -17.02 9.70 10.33
N VAL A 32 -15.73 9.97 10.16
CA VAL A 32 -15.12 11.26 10.48
C VAL A 32 -15.11 12.13 9.23
N LYS A 33 -15.50 13.39 9.37
CA LYS A 33 -15.42 14.36 8.28
C LYS A 33 -14.22 15.28 8.51
N ILE A 34 -13.17 15.05 7.73
CA ILE A 34 -11.93 15.85 7.75
C ILE A 34 -12.10 17.08 6.84
N VAL A 35 -11.70 18.26 7.33
CA VAL A 35 -11.83 19.54 6.60
C VAL A 35 -10.52 20.33 6.50
N ARG A 36 -9.49 19.92 7.23
CA ARG A 36 -8.15 20.52 7.23
C ARG A 36 -7.12 19.48 7.66
N ALA A 37 -5.87 19.63 7.24
CA ALA A 37 -4.76 18.79 7.69
C ALA A 37 -3.45 19.59 7.68
N LYS A 38 -2.44 19.14 8.45
CA LYS A 38 -1.08 19.69 8.47
C LYS A 38 -0.13 18.64 9.04
N GLY A 39 0.95 18.32 8.32
CA GLY A 39 1.93 17.31 8.76
C GLY A 39 1.26 15.94 8.93
N GLN A 40 1.42 15.31 10.08
CA GLN A 40 0.82 14.04 10.48
C GLN A 40 -0.58 14.17 11.09
N TYR A 41 -1.18 15.36 11.10
CA TYR A 41 -2.47 15.61 11.74
C TYR A 41 -3.58 16.00 10.75
N MET A 42 -4.78 15.49 11.00
CA MET A 42 -6.02 15.86 10.32
C MET A 42 -7.00 16.49 11.31
N TYR A 43 -7.91 17.34 10.84
CA TYR A 43 -8.86 18.07 11.69
C TYR A 43 -10.27 17.90 11.19
N ASP A 44 -11.19 17.55 12.08
CA ASP A 44 -12.60 17.43 11.74
C ASP A 44 -13.31 18.80 11.66
N GLU A 45 -14.58 18.78 11.29
CA GLU A 45 -15.39 20.01 11.18
C GLU A 45 -15.63 20.75 12.50
N ASN A 46 -15.35 20.13 13.65
CA ASN A 46 -15.42 20.73 14.98
C ASN A 46 -14.04 21.18 15.50
N GLY A 47 -13.00 21.07 14.67
CA GLY A 47 -11.63 21.45 15.03
C GLY A 47 -10.86 20.40 15.84
N ARG A 48 -11.40 19.19 16.02
CA ARG A 48 -10.71 18.12 16.75
C ARG A 48 -9.55 17.59 15.92
N GLN A 49 -8.38 17.51 16.55
CA GLN A 49 -7.14 17.05 15.92
C GLN A 49 -7.03 15.53 16.01
N TYR A 50 -6.83 14.87 14.88
CA TYR A 50 -6.61 13.44 14.75
C TYR A 50 -5.17 13.16 14.33
N LEU A 51 -4.47 12.26 15.03
CA LEU A 51 -3.18 11.73 14.61
C LEU A 51 -3.39 10.69 13.49
N ASP A 52 -2.73 10.90 12.35
CA ASP A 52 -2.81 10.03 11.19
C ASP A 52 -1.70 8.96 11.22
N CYS A 53 -2.09 7.71 11.49
CA CYS A 53 -1.15 6.60 11.52
C CYS A 53 -1.13 5.76 10.25
N ILE A 54 -1.92 6.09 9.21
CA ILE A 54 -2.22 5.14 8.12
C ILE A 54 -2.08 5.68 6.69
N ASN A 55 -1.94 7.00 6.49
CA ASN A 55 -1.88 7.57 5.15
C ASN A 55 -0.42 7.77 4.67
N ASN A 56 0.11 6.76 3.98
CA ASN A 56 1.38 6.87 3.24
C ASN A 56 1.26 7.67 1.93
N VAL A 57 0.04 8.11 1.57
CA VAL A 57 -0.23 8.99 0.44
C VAL A 57 0.26 10.41 0.71
N ALA A 58 -0.07 10.95 1.89
CA ALA A 58 0.48 12.23 2.38
C ALA A 58 1.91 11.99 2.94
N HIS A 59 2.78 11.45 2.08
CA HIS A 59 4.08 10.94 2.42
C HIS A 59 4.98 11.95 3.15
N VAL A 60 5.12 13.18 2.65
CA VAL A 60 5.93 14.23 3.31
C VAL A 60 5.09 15.08 4.27
N GLY A 61 3.91 14.60 4.66
CA GLY A 61 2.97 15.33 5.50
C GLY A 61 1.88 16.04 4.70
N HIS A 62 0.71 16.14 5.31
CA HIS A 62 -0.44 16.85 4.78
C HIS A 62 -0.12 18.33 4.57
N CYS A 63 -0.48 18.85 3.39
CA CYS A 63 -0.36 20.27 3.04
C CYS A 63 1.07 20.82 3.20
N HIS A 64 2.09 20.03 2.85
CA HIS A 64 3.49 20.48 2.91
C HIS A 64 3.70 21.74 2.05
N PRO A 65 4.25 22.85 2.61
CA PRO A 65 4.32 24.13 1.92
C PRO A 65 5.11 24.06 0.61
N ASP A 66 6.28 23.41 0.61
CA ASP A 66 7.13 23.31 -0.59
C ASP A 66 6.40 22.58 -1.75
N VAL A 67 5.61 21.55 -1.44
CA VAL A 67 4.82 20.80 -2.44
C VAL A 67 3.64 21.63 -2.97
N VAL A 68 2.94 22.34 -2.08
CA VAL A 68 1.80 23.20 -2.46
C VAL A 68 2.27 24.37 -3.32
N ASN A 69 3.40 24.98 -2.95
CA ASN A 69 3.98 26.09 -3.70
C ASN A 69 4.43 25.66 -5.09
N ALA A 70 5.16 24.54 -5.22
CA ALA A 70 5.58 24.00 -6.51
C ALA A 70 4.39 23.71 -7.45
N ALA A 71 3.30 23.15 -6.90
CA ALA A 71 2.07 22.94 -7.64
C ALA A 71 1.45 24.26 -8.13
N ASN A 72 1.35 25.26 -7.25
CA ASN A 72 0.73 26.54 -7.55
C ASN A 72 1.53 27.33 -8.59
N GLU A 73 2.85 27.43 -8.40
CA GLU A 73 3.75 28.14 -9.31
C GLU A 73 3.71 27.53 -10.72
N GLN A 74 3.83 26.20 -10.85
CA GLN A 74 3.80 25.56 -12.16
C GLN A 74 2.42 25.71 -12.84
N ASN A 75 1.32 25.67 -12.09
CA ASN A 75 -0.03 25.90 -12.66
C ASN A 75 -0.22 27.31 -13.24
N GLN A 76 0.49 28.31 -12.71
CA GLN A 76 0.45 29.68 -13.25
C GLN A 76 1.24 29.83 -14.55
N LEU A 77 2.14 28.89 -14.85
CA LEU A 77 2.97 28.89 -16.03
C LEU A 77 2.39 28.02 -17.15
N LEU A 78 2.23 26.73 -16.88
CA LEU A 78 1.81 25.74 -17.88
C LEU A 78 1.39 24.42 -17.23
N ASN A 79 0.29 23.85 -17.73
CA ASN A 79 -0.09 22.47 -17.48
C ASN A 79 -0.69 21.84 -18.74
N THR A 80 0.07 20.99 -19.42
CA THR A 80 -0.31 20.37 -20.70
C THR A 80 0.20 18.92 -20.77
N ASN A 81 -0.16 18.20 -21.84
CA ASN A 81 0.30 16.82 -22.06
C ASN A 81 1.80 16.76 -22.42
N SER A 82 2.38 15.56 -22.35
CA SER A 82 3.83 15.31 -22.54
C SER A 82 4.31 15.25 -24.00
N ARG A 83 3.51 15.68 -24.99
CA ARG A 83 3.96 15.72 -26.41
C ARG A 83 4.78 16.95 -26.75
N TYR A 84 4.75 17.98 -25.90
CA TYR A 84 5.62 19.15 -26.00
C TYR A 84 6.84 18.96 -25.08
N LEU A 85 7.99 19.46 -25.51
CA LEU A 85 9.19 19.45 -24.66
C LEU A 85 8.95 20.29 -23.41
N HIS A 86 9.36 19.76 -22.26
CA HIS A 86 9.33 20.45 -20.97
C HIS A 86 10.39 19.85 -20.04
N ASP A 87 11.13 20.68 -19.32
CA ASP A 87 12.29 20.21 -18.53
C ASP A 87 11.87 19.34 -17.35
N ASN A 88 10.79 19.71 -16.63
CA ASN A 88 10.34 18.97 -15.43
C ASN A 88 10.19 17.45 -15.62
N ILE A 89 9.70 16.95 -16.77
CA ILE A 89 9.55 15.50 -16.97
C ILE A 89 10.92 14.80 -17.06
N VAL A 90 11.89 15.46 -17.69
CA VAL A 90 13.27 14.97 -17.84
C VAL A 90 14.01 15.09 -16.51
N ASP A 91 13.89 16.22 -15.82
CA ASP A 91 14.50 16.44 -14.52
C ASP A 91 13.96 15.48 -13.47
N TYR A 92 12.67 15.19 -13.51
CA TYR A 92 12.06 14.25 -12.60
C TYR A 92 12.55 12.83 -12.84
N ALA A 93 12.57 12.38 -14.11
CA ALA A 93 13.16 11.09 -14.47
C ALA A 93 14.64 11.00 -14.07
N ARG A 94 15.42 12.07 -14.25
CA ARG A 94 16.84 12.15 -13.86
C ARG A 94 17.05 12.10 -12.34
N ARG A 95 16.15 12.70 -11.55
CA ARG A 95 16.20 12.61 -10.08
C ARG A 95 15.79 11.22 -9.60
N LEU A 96 14.78 10.61 -10.20
CA LEU A 96 14.36 9.24 -9.89
C LEU A 96 15.44 8.21 -10.26
N SER A 97 16.12 8.36 -11.40
CA SER A 97 17.17 7.41 -11.80
C SER A 97 18.34 7.34 -10.81
N LYS A 98 18.64 8.45 -10.12
CA LYS A 98 19.68 8.49 -9.07
C LYS A 98 19.34 7.67 -7.83
N THR A 99 18.06 7.32 -7.61
CA THR A 99 17.64 6.49 -6.47
C THR A 99 17.49 5.02 -6.83
N LEU A 100 17.66 4.67 -8.11
CA LEU A 100 17.46 3.33 -8.66
C LEU A 100 18.78 2.68 -9.10
N PRO A 101 18.83 1.34 -9.21
CA PRO A 101 19.88 0.65 -9.96
C PRO A 101 20.01 1.20 -11.39
N GLU A 102 21.24 1.32 -11.89
CA GLU A 102 21.54 1.96 -13.18
C GLU A 102 20.77 1.36 -14.38
N LYS A 103 20.48 0.05 -14.34
CA LYS A 103 19.71 -0.63 -15.40
C LYS A 103 18.27 -0.10 -15.53
N LEU A 104 17.67 0.45 -14.47
CA LEU A 104 16.30 0.97 -14.45
C LEU A 104 16.28 2.44 -14.87
N CYS A 105 16.50 2.68 -16.15
CA CYS A 105 16.79 4.00 -16.71
C CYS A 105 15.74 4.53 -17.69
N THR A 106 14.68 3.77 -17.98
CA THR A 106 13.58 4.21 -18.86
C THR A 106 12.29 4.38 -18.07
N PHE A 107 11.60 5.50 -18.27
CA PHE A 107 10.47 5.92 -17.44
C PHE A 107 9.19 6.14 -18.26
N TYR A 108 8.07 5.66 -17.74
CA TYR A 108 6.73 6.00 -18.20
C TYR A 108 5.98 6.68 -17.06
N PHE A 109 5.44 7.88 -17.28
CA PHE A 109 4.65 8.59 -16.27
C PHE A 109 3.15 8.38 -16.50
N LEU A 110 2.42 8.17 -15.40
CA LEU A 110 1.00 7.84 -15.35
C LEU A 110 0.32 8.58 -14.18
N ASN A 111 -0.95 8.30 -13.92
CA ASN A 111 -1.76 9.04 -12.95
C ASN A 111 -2.10 8.23 -11.68
N SER A 112 -1.95 6.91 -11.73
CA SER A 112 -2.24 6.06 -10.59
C SER A 112 -1.39 4.79 -10.56
N GLY A 113 -1.27 4.20 -9.37
CA GLY A 113 -0.61 2.91 -9.21
C GLY A 113 -1.25 1.78 -10.02
N SER A 114 -2.58 1.82 -10.22
CA SER A 114 -3.26 0.86 -11.11
C SER A 114 -2.81 1.03 -12.56
N GLU A 115 -2.73 2.26 -13.07
CA GLU A 115 -2.23 2.47 -14.44
C GLU A 115 -0.78 1.98 -14.57
N ALA A 116 0.06 2.26 -13.56
CA ALA A 116 1.46 1.83 -13.55
C ALA A 116 1.60 0.29 -13.57
N ASN A 117 0.84 -0.41 -12.73
CA ASN A 117 0.86 -1.87 -12.69
C ASN A 117 0.29 -2.50 -13.96
N ASP A 118 -0.74 -1.90 -14.56
CA ASP A 118 -1.30 -2.40 -15.83
C ASP A 118 -0.30 -2.23 -16.99
N LEU A 119 0.38 -1.08 -17.06
CA LEU A 119 1.45 -0.87 -18.04
C LEU A 119 2.61 -1.84 -17.78
N ALA A 120 3.04 -2.05 -16.53
CA ALA A 120 4.09 -3.01 -16.20
C ALA A 120 3.75 -4.43 -16.66
N LEU A 121 2.51 -4.88 -16.45
CA LEU A 121 2.03 -6.17 -16.94
C LEU A 121 2.07 -6.23 -18.48
N ARG A 122 1.66 -5.15 -19.15
CA ARG A 122 1.72 -5.05 -20.61
C ARG A 122 3.15 -5.10 -21.14
N LEU A 123 4.09 -4.38 -20.51
CA LEU A 123 5.51 -4.38 -20.85
C LEU A 123 6.12 -5.77 -20.68
N ALA A 124 5.87 -6.42 -19.54
CA ALA A 124 6.37 -7.77 -19.26
C ALA A 124 5.93 -8.79 -20.31
N ARG A 125 4.63 -8.81 -20.65
CA ARG A 125 4.08 -9.70 -21.68
C ARG A 125 4.63 -9.39 -23.06
N GLN A 126 4.75 -8.11 -23.41
CA GLN A 126 5.26 -7.72 -24.71
C GLN A 126 6.74 -8.06 -24.87
N HIS A 127 7.55 -7.92 -23.83
CA HIS A 127 8.95 -8.27 -23.86
C HIS A 127 9.17 -9.79 -23.92
N THR A 128 8.57 -10.53 -23.00
CA THR A 128 8.76 -11.99 -22.88
C THR A 128 8.00 -12.79 -23.95
N LYS A 129 6.97 -12.22 -24.57
CA LYS A 129 5.99 -12.93 -25.42
C LYS A 129 5.23 -14.04 -24.70
N HIS A 130 5.22 -14.01 -23.37
CA HIS A 130 4.51 -14.95 -22.52
C HIS A 130 3.26 -14.29 -21.93
N THR A 131 2.33 -15.07 -21.39
CA THR A 131 1.06 -14.54 -20.83
C THR A 131 0.95 -14.70 -19.33
N ASP A 132 1.50 -15.78 -18.79
CA ASP A 132 1.22 -16.20 -17.41
C ASP A 132 1.95 -15.32 -16.39
N VAL A 133 1.34 -15.15 -15.23
CA VAL A 133 1.88 -14.33 -14.14
C VAL A 133 1.84 -15.12 -12.85
N ILE A 134 2.93 -15.06 -12.11
CA ILE A 134 3.00 -15.56 -10.74
C ILE A 134 2.87 -14.36 -9.79
N VAL A 135 1.96 -14.46 -8.82
CA VAL A 135 1.77 -13.48 -7.75
C VAL A 135 1.84 -14.15 -6.39
N LEU A 136 2.04 -13.37 -5.33
CA LEU A 136 1.92 -13.89 -3.97
C LEU A 136 0.46 -13.95 -3.52
N ASP A 137 0.16 -14.87 -2.63
CA ASP A 137 -1.13 -14.91 -1.97
C ASP A 137 -1.43 -13.57 -1.25
N HIS A 138 -2.71 -13.18 -1.22
CA HIS A 138 -3.25 -11.94 -0.68
C HIS A 138 -2.71 -10.65 -1.32
N ALA A 139 -1.97 -10.74 -2.41
CA ALA A 139 -1.49 -9.56 -3.13
C ALA A 139 -2.63 -8.69 -3.67
N TYR A 140 -2.37 -7.38 -3.76
CA TYR A 140 -3.26 -6.40 -4.37
C TYR A 140 -2.51 -5.39 -5.22
N HIS A 141 -2.72 -5.44 -6.53
CA HIS A 141 -1.98 -4.63 -7.51
C HIS A 141 -2.82 -3.53 -8.18
N GLY A 142 -4.10 -3.38 -7.85
CA GLY A 142 -4.92 -2.29 -8.38
C GLY A 142 -6.35 -2.68 -8.68
N HIS A 143 -7.08 -1.81 -9.38
CA HIS A 143 -8.52 -1.98 -9.61
C HIS A 143 -8.92 -2.12 -11.09
N LEU A 144 -7.98 -2.06 -12.02
CA LEU A 144 -8.26 -2.37 -13.43
C LEU A 144 -8.54 -3.87 -13.58
N THR A 145 -9.34 -4.27 -14.57
CA THR A 145 -9.76 -5.68 -14.73
C THR A 145 -8.57 -6.64 -14.78
N SER A 146 -7.55 -6.31 -15.58
CA SER A 146 -6.27 -7.02 -15.67
C SER A 146 -5.56 -7.20 -14.34
N LEU A 147 -5.70 -6.23 -13.42
CA LEU A 147 -5.08 -6.21 -12.10
C LEU A 147 -5.93 -6.90 -11.05
N ILE A 148 -7.25 -6.86 -11.18
CA ILE A 148 -8.16 -7.67 -10.39
C ILE A 148 -7.86 -9.14 -10.63
N ASP A 149 -7.63 -9.54 -11.88
CA ASP A 149 -7.30 -10.93 -12.25
C ASP A 149 -6.00 -11.43 -11.58
N ILE A 150 -5.01 -10.56 -11.35
CA ILE A 150 -3.74 -10.91 -10.66
C ILE A 150 -3.73 -10.53 -9.17
N SER A 151 -4.86 -10.18 -8.57
CA SER A 151 -4.95 -9.81 -7.15
C SER A 151 -5.76 -10.83 -6.35
N PRO A 152 -5.15 -11.85 -5.71
CA PRO A 152 -5.87 -12.86 -4.93
C PRO A 152 -6.76 -12.29 -3.83
N TYR A 153 -6.40 -11.12 -3.30
CA TYR A 153 -7.24 -10.37 -2.36
C TYR A 153 -8.63 -10.01 -2.92
N LYS A 154 -8.75 -9.84 -4.24
CA LYS A 154 -9.98 -9.45 -4.94
C LYS A 154 -10.63 -10.62 -5.67
N PHE A 155 -9.91 -11.29 -6.57
CA PHE A 155 -10.55 -12.27 -7.47
C PHE A 155 -11.18 -13.46 -6.72
N ARG A 156 -10.68 -13.82 -5.53
CA ARG A 156 -11.26 -14.89 -4.70
C ARG A 156 -12.68 -14.58 -4.21
N ASN A 157 -13.06 -13.31 -4.20
CA ASN A 157 -14.41 -12.85 -3.87
C ASN A 157 -15.24 -12.51 -5.13
N LEU A 158 -14.74 -12.85 -6.31
CA LEU A 158 -15.34 -12.58 -7.62
C LEU A 158 -15.39 -13.87 -8.44
N GLU A 159 -14.86 -13.88 -9.67
CA GLU A 159 -14.89 -15.00 -10.61
C GLU A 159 -13.83 -16.08 -10.35
N GLY A 160 -12.99 -15.91 -9.32
CA GLY A 160 -11.90 -16.83 -9.02
C GLY A 160 -10.63 -16.58 -9.86
N GLN A 161 -9.67 -17.49 -9.71
CA GLN A 161 -8.36 -17.42 -10.34
C GLN A 161 -8.46 -17.76 -11.83
N LYS A 162 -7.86 -16.95 -12.70
CA LYS A 162 -7.74 -17.25 -14.14
C LYS A 162 -6.65 -18.30 -14.38
N ASP A 163 -6.79 -19.12 -15.42
CA ASP A 163 -5.83 -20.19 -15.74
C ASP A 163 -4.38 -19.74 -15.99
N TRP A 164 -4.20 -18.48 -16.39
CA TRP A 164 -2.89 -17.86 -16.64
C TRP A 164 -2.30 -17.17 -15.40
N VAL A 165 -3.02 -17.17 -14.28
CA VAL A 165 -2.55 -16.60 -13.01
C VAL A 165 -2.15 -17.75 -12.10
N HIS A 166 -0.97 -17.68 -11.52
CA HIS A 166 -0.46 -18.64 -10.55
C HIS A 166 -0.22 -17.94 -9.22
N VAL A 167 -0.61 -18.58 -8.11
CA VAL A 167 -0.52 -18.00 -6.77
C VAL A 167 0.49 -18.78 -5.95
N ALA A 168 1.61 -18.14 -5.64
CA ALA A 168 2.61 -18.65 -4.73
C ALA A 168 2.22 -18.33 -3.27
N PRO A 169 2.59 -19.19 -2.30
CA PRO A 169 2.33 -18.92 -0.89
C PRO A 169 3.06 -17.65 -0.43
N ILE A 170 2.40 -16.87 0.41
CA ILE A 170 3.01 -15.69 1.03
C ILE A 170 4.18 -16.13 1.97
N PRO A 171 5.38 -15.52 1.89
CA PRO A 171 6.53 -15.87 2.71
C PRO A 171 6.41 -15.25 4.12
N ASP A 172 5.32 -15.56 4.82
CA ASP A 172 5.04 -15.11 6.19
C ASP A 172 5.69 -16.07 7.20
N THR A 173 6.78 -15.65 7.85
CA THR A 173 7.51 -16.45 8.84
C THR A 173 6.74 -16.67 10.16
N TYR A 174 5.63 -15.95 10.37
CA TYR A 174 4.77 -16.07 11.55
C TYR A 174 3.52 -16.93 11.31
N ARG A 175 2.92 -16.97 10.12
CA ARG A 175 1.71 -17.80 9.89
C ARG A 175 1.79 -18.71 8.68
N GLY A 176 2.75 -18.48 7.80
CA GLY A 176 2.86 -19.22 6.56
C GLY A 176 3.22 -20.68 6.75
N ILE A 177 3.28 -21.38 5.63
CA ILE A 177 3.56 -22.83 5.57
C ILE A 177 4.97 -23.18 6.08
N TYR A 178 5.92 -22.26 5.99
CA TYR A 178 7.24 -22.37 6.60
C TYR A 178 7.44 -21.23 7.60
N ARG A 179 7.65 -21.58 8.87
CA ARG A 179 7.74 -20.61 9.98
C ARG A 179 9.19 -20.43 10.42
N GLU A 180 9.38 -19.58 11.43
CA GLU A 180 10.68 -19.25 12.03
C GLU A 180 11.53 -20.45 12.48
N ASP A 181 10.91 -21.61 12.75
CA ASP A 181 11.57 -22.87 13.14
C ASP A 181 12.04 -23.72 11.94
N HIS A 182 11.65 -23.36 10.71
CA HIS A 182 12.05 -24.07 9.51
C HIS A 182 13.52 -23.78 9.15
N LYS A 183 14.34 -24.83 9.03
CA LYS A 183 15.81 -24.76 8.89
C LYS A 183 16.30 -23.88 7.73
N ASP A 184 15.62 -23.94 6.58
CA ASP A 184 15.92 -23.10 5.41
C ASP A 184 14.62 -22.61 4.75
N LEU A 185 13.92 -21.72 5.45
CA LEU A 185 12.65 -21.16 4.97
C LEU A 185 12.81 -20.34 3.68
N VAL A 186 13.99 -19.74 3.43
CA VAL A 186 14.23 -18.89 2.26
C VAL A 186 14.22 -19.75 1.00
N THR A 187 14.98 -20.85 0.99
CA THR A 187 14.99 -21.79 -0.13
C THR A 187 13.64 -22.51 -0.25
N ALA A 188 13.01 -22.89 0.86
CA ALA A 188 11.72 -23.57 0.83
C ALA A 188 10.63 -22.72 0.14
N TYR A 189 10.47 -21.45 0.53
CA TYR A 189 9.52 -20.56 -0.16
C TYR A 189 9.90 -20.30 -1.62
N ALA A 190 11.19 -20.12 -1.94
CA ALA A 190 11.61 -19.90 -3.33
C ALA A 190 11.31 -21.13 -4.21
N ASN A 191 11.42 -22.34 -3.65
CA ASN A 191 11.09 -23.57 -4.34
C ASN A 191 9.60 -23.70 -4.66
N GLU A 192 8.70 -23.13 -3.85
CA GLU A 192 7.26 -23.08 -4.19
C GLU A 192 7.03 -22.33 -5.51
N VAL A 193 7.76 -21.23 -5.74
CA VAL A 193 7.70 -20.49 -7.01
C VAL A 193 8.32 -21.32 -8.14
N LYS A 194 9.45 -21.99 -7.89
CA LYS A 194 10.09 -22.89 -8.86
C LYS A 194 9.16 -24.02 -9.29
N GLU A 195 8.47 -24.65 -8.35
CA GLU A 195 7.52 -25.73 -8.64
C GLU A 195 6.34 -25.22 -9.49
N ILE A 196 5.81 -24.03 -9.18
CA ILE A 196 4.78 -23.38 -10.01
C ILE A 196 5.26 -23.20 -11.46
N ILE A 197 6.48 -22.69 -11.65
CA ILE A 197 7.10 -22.52 -12.97
C ILE A 197 7.17 -23.87 -13.71
N GLU A 198 7.69 -24.92 -13.04
CA GLU A 198 7.82 -26.25 -13.63
C GLU A 198 6.47 -26.86 -14.02
N GLN A 199 5.43 -26.68 -13.19
CA GLN A 199 4.09 -27.17 -13.49
C GLN A 199 3.43 -26.40 -14.64
N ALA A 200 3.64 -25.08 -14.73
CA ALA A 200 3.18 -24.29 -15.87
C ALA A 200 3.84 -24.77 -17.17
N HIS A 201 5.17 -24.99 -17.15
CA HIS A 201 5.93 -25.48 -18.30
C HIS A 201 5.50 -26.89 -18.74
N LYS A 202 5.24 -27.81 -17.80
CA LYS A 202 4.69 -29.15 -18.09
C LYS A 202 3.35 -29.08 -18.84
N LYS A 203 2.57 -28.01 -18.64
CA LYS A 203 1.31 -27.74 -19.33
C LYS A 203 1.49 -26.94 -20.63
N GLY A 204 2.72 -26.74 -21.10
CA GLY A 204 3.04 -25.96 -22.30
C GLY A 204 2.86 -24.45 -22.12
N ARG A 205 2.71 -23.97 -20.88
CA ARG A 205 2.57 -22.54 -20.55
C ARG A 205 3.92 -21.93 -20.25
N LYS A 206 4.04 -20.61 -20.38
CA LYS A 206 5.30 -19.88 -20.11
C LYS A 206 5.03 -18.65 -19.27
N ILE A 207 5.96 -18.34 -18.37
CA ILE A 207 5.83 -17.25 -17.39
C ILE A 207 6.31 -15.94 -17.98
N ALA A 208 5.45 -14.93 -17.98
CA ALA A 208 5.78 -13.56 -18.34
C ALA A 208 6.40 -12.80 -17.19
N ALA A 209 5.83 -12.92 -15.99
CA ALA A 209 6.29 -12.16 -14.84
C ALA A 209 6.08 -12.87 -13.51
N PHE A 210 6.98 -12.63 -12.57
CA PHE A 210 6.67 -12.64 -11.15
C PHE A 210 6.36 -11.20 -10.71
N PHE A 211 5.12 -10.97 -10.28
CA PHE A 211 4.59 -9.64 -9.98
C PHE A 211 4.29 -9.55 -8.49
N VAL A 212 4.98 -8.66 -7.78
CA VAL A 212 5.01 -8.70 -6.32
C VAL A 212 5.09 -7.33 -5.66
N GLU A 213 4.37 -7.14 -4.55
CA GLU A 213 4.63 -6.05 -3.60
C GLU A 213 5.93 -6.35 -2.86
N SER A 214 6.92 -5.45 -2.90
CA SER A 214 8.21 -5.68 -2.22
C SER A 214 8.06 -5.97 -0.72
N LEU A 215 7.04 -5.38 -0.09
CA LEU A 215 6.54 -5.77 1.23
C LEU A 215 5.01 -5.90 1.15
N PRO A 216 4.44 -7.12 1.12
CA PRO A 216 3.01 -7.33 0.95
C PRO A 216 2.19 -6.64 2.05
N SER A 217 1.50 -5.54 1.68
CA SER A 217 0.82 -4.67 2.64
C SER A 217 -0.50 -5.26 3.07
N VAL A 218 -1.36 -5.61 2.11
CA VAL A 218 -2.73 -6.09 2.36
C VAL A 218 -2.73 -7.47 3.02
N ALA A 219 -1.70 -8.28 2.74
CA ALA A 219 -1.43 -9.54 3.43
C ALA A 219 -1.14 -9.38 4.93
N GLY A 220 -0.92 -8.14 5.40
CA GLY A 220 -0.69 -7.82 6.81
C GLY A 220 0.73 -7.35 7.08
N GLN A 221 1.27 -6.43 6.27
CA GLN A 221 2.60 -5.84 6.46
C GLN A 221 3.71 -6.91 6.55
N ILE A 222 3.73 -7.83 5.58
CA ILE A 222 4.67 -8.95 5.56
C ILE A 222 6.07 -8.46 5.22
N ILE A 223 7.07 -8.93 5.97
CA ILE A 223 8.48 -8.77 5.66
C ILE A 223 8.98 -10.10 5.13
N PRO A 224 9.16 -10.25 3.79
CA PRO A 224 9.75 -11.46 3.24
C PRO A 224 11.16 -11.65 3.81
N PRO A 225 11.58 -12.90 4.09
CA PRO A 225 12.90 -13.17 4.62
C PRO A 225 13.97 -12.76 3.60
N ALA A 226 15.08 -12.18 4.07
CA ALA A 226 16.13 -11.67 3.19
C ALA A 226 16.67 -12.77 2.26
N GLY A 227 16.95 -12.42 1.00
CA GLY A 227 17.39 -13.35 -0.04
C GLY A 227 16.28 -14.17 -0.71
N TYR A 228 15.04 -14.12 -0.24
CA TYR A 228 13.92 -14.81 -0.89
C TYR A 228 13.70 -14.32 -2.32
N PHE A 229 13.58 -13.01 -2.53
CA PHE A 229 13.34 -12.48 -3.86
C PHE A 229 14.56 -12.62 -4.79
N GLN A 230 15.79 -12.71 -4.26
CA GLN A 230 16.97 -13.04 -5.07
C GLN A 230 16.83 -14.44 -5.70
N LYS A 231 16.51 -15.46 -4.89
CA LYS A 231 16.28 -16.82 -5.40
C LYS A 231 15.09 -16.90 -6.35
N VAL A 232 14.00 -16.19 -6.05
CA VAL A 232 12.83 -16.14 -6.94
C VAL A 232 13.18 -15.50 -8.27
N ALA A 233 13.91 -14.37 -8.27
CA ALA A 233 14.37 -13.72 -9.50
C ALA A 233 15.21 -14.68 -10.35
N GLU A 234 16.15 -15.42 -9.75
CA GLU A 234 16.91 -16.44 -10.47
C GLU A 234 16.02 -17.50 -11.14
N HIS A 235 15.01 -18.01 -10.45
CA HIS A 235 14.09 -19.01 -11.01
C HIS A 235 13.26 -18.43 -12.16
N VAL A 236 12.76 -17.21 -11.99
CA VAL A 236 11.91 -16.51 -12.96
C VAL A 236 12.72 -16.15 -14.22
N HIS A 237 13.93 -15.62 -14.07
CA HIS A 237 14.82 -15.30 -15.19
C HIS A 237 15.25 -16.55 -15.95
N LYS A 238 15.59 -17.65 -15.27
CA LYS A 238 15.89 -18.95 -15.90
C LYS A 238 14.70 -19.50 -16.71
N ALA A 239 13.48 -19.13 -16.34
CA ALA A 239 12.27 -19.49 -17.06
C ALA A 239 11.91 -18.54 -18.22
N GLY A 240 12.67 -17.45 -18.40
CA GLY A 240 12.42 -16.42 -19.41
C GLY A 240 11.32 -15.42 -19.03
N GLY A 241 10.96 -15.34 -17.75
CA GLY A 241 10.08 -14.30 -17.21
C GLY A 241 10.86 -13.11 -16.65
N VAL A 242 10.16 -12.03 -16.31
CA VAL A 242 10.73 -10.84 -15.65
C VAL A 242 10.24 -10.69 -14.20
N PHE A 243 11.02 -10.00 -13.37
CA PHE A 243 10.69 -9.64 -12.00
C PHE A 243 10.12 -8.22 -11.93
N VAL A 244 8.87 -8.09 -11.48
CA VAL A 244 8.18 -6.80 -11.32
C VAL A 244 8.00 -6.48 -9.84
N ALA A 245 8.63 -5.39 -9.38
CA ALA A 245 8.51 -4.90 -8.01
C ALA A 245 7.50 -3.75 -7.91
N ASP A 246 6.40 -4.00 -7.22
CA ASP A 246 5.41 -2.99 -6.84
C ASP A 246 5.88 -2.28 -5.56
N GLU A 247 6.36 -1.05 -5.75
CA GLU A 247 6.88 -0.16 -4.70
C GLU A 247 5.83 0.89 -4.28
N ILE A 248 4.58 0.77 -4.72
CA ILE A 248 3.55 1.80 -4.51
C ILE A 248 3.28 2.03 -3.02
N GLN A 249 3.39 1.00 -2.17
CA GLN A 249 3.19 1.14 -0.73
C GLN A 249 4.45 1.59 0.03
N VAL A 250 5.63 1.21 -0.47
CA VAL A 250 6.84 1.04 0.34
C VAL A 250 8.10 1.68 -0.24
N GLY A 251 8.01 2.31 -1.41
CA GLY A 251 9.08 3.14 -1.95
C GLY A 251 9.25 4.48 -1.22
N PHE A 252 10.10 5.33 -1.79
CA PHE A 252 10.38 6.70 -1.32
C PHE A 252 10.90 6.77 0.12
N GLY A 253 11.76 5.83 0.52
CA GLY A 253 12.44 5.86 1.82
C GLY A 253 11.58 5.37 2.99
N ARG A 254 10.36 4.90 2.75
CA ARG A 254 9.41 4.42 3.77
C ARG A 254 10.02 3.42 4.76
N VAL A 255 10.84 2.49 4.24
CA VAL A 255 11.48 1.43 5.03
C VAL A 255 12.73 1.91 5.78
N GLY A 256 13.12 3.17 5.60
CA GLY A 256 14.22 3.84 6.29
C GLY A 256 15.61 3.45 5.78
N LYS A 257 15.98 2.16 5.86
CA LYS A 257 17.32 1.72 5.46
C LYS A 257 17.64 1.98 3.98
N HIS A 258 16.62 1.90 3.12
CA HIS A 258 16.74 2.08 1.68
C HIS A 258 15.64 2.99 1.13
N PHE A 259 15.88 3.55 -0.06
CA PHE A 259 14.89 4.36 -0.76
C PHE A 259 13.77 3.50 -1.36
N TRP A 260 14.10 2.30 -1.84
CA TRP A 260 13.15 1.31 -2.36
C TRP A 260 13.17 0.03 -1.52
N ALA A 261 12.02 -0.56 -1.25
CA ALA A 261 11.91 -1.67 -0.32
C ALA A 261 12.51 -2.98 -0.85
N PHE A 262 12.51 -3.21 -2.17
CA PHE A 262 13.13 -4.39 -2.78
C PHE A 262 14.62 -4.52 -2.38
N GLN A 263 15.30 -3.39 -2.12
CA GLN A 263 16.71 -3.35 -1.73
C GLN A 263 16.96 -4.02 -0.36
N LEU A 264 15.92 -4.21 0.48
CA LEU A 264 16.03 -4.98 1.72
C LEU A 264 16.36 -6.47 1.48
N GLN A 265 16.18 -6.98 0.27
CA GLN A 265 16.45 -8.38 -0.07
C GLN A 265 17.92 -8.66 -0.40
N GLY A 266 18.75 -7.62 -0.51
CA GLY A 266 20.16 -7.71 -0.85
C GLY A 266 20.53 -6.79 -2.01
N GLU A 267 21.81 -6.39 -2.07
CA GLU A 267 22.32 -5.44 -3.06
C GLU A 267 22.26 -5.99 -4.50
N ASP A 268 22.29 -7.31 -4.65
CA ASP A 268 22.25 -7.98 -5.96
C ASP A 268 20.84 -8.12 -6.56
N LEU A 269 19.78 -7.82 -5.80
CA LEU A 269 18.42 -7.85 -6.36
C LEU A 269 18.16 -6.59 -7.18
N VAL A 270 18.08 -6.75 -8.50
CA VAL A 270 17.64 -5.69 -9.42
C VAL A 270 16.37 -6.16 -10.14
N PRO A 271 15.19 -5.60 -9.83
CA PRO A 271 13.97 -5.83 -10.60
C PRO A 271 14.14 -5.41 -12.06
N ASP A 272 13.35 -6.00 -12.96
CA ASP A 272 13.33 -5.60 -14.37
C ASP A 272 12.35 -4.45 -14.63
N ILE A 273 11.30 -4.38 -13.81
CA ILE A 273 10.27 -3.33 -13.84
C ILE A 273 9.94 -2.95 -12.39
N ILE A 274 9.84 -1.64 -12.13
CA ILE A 274 9.37 -1.10 -10.86
C ILE A 274 8.19 -0.19 -11.10
N THR A 275 7.16 -0.32 -10.26
CA THR A 275 5.99 0.57 -10.30
C THR A 275 5.91 1.44 -9.06
N MET A 276 5.53 2.70 -9.29
CA MET A 276 5.51 3.77 -8.30
C MET A 276 4.17 4.48 -8.35
N GLY A 277 3.68 4.92 -7.20
CA GLY A 277 2.40 5.61 -7.06
C GLY A 277 2.35 6.32 -5.72
N LYS A 278 1.15 6.46 -5.14
CA LYS A 278 0.88 6.93 -3.76
C LYS A 278 1.86 8.03 -3.27
N PRO A 279 3.00 7.72 -2.60
CA PRO A 279 3.88 8.76 -2.06
C PRO A 279 4.47 9.71 -3.10
N ILE A 280 4.59 9.27 -4.36
CA ILE A 280 5.24 9.97 -5.47
C ILE A 280 4.76 11.42 -5.66
N GLY A 281 3.49 11.70 -5.36
CA GLY A 281 2.88 13.03 -5.50
C GLY A 281 2.37 13.66 -4.20
N ASN A 282 2.70 13.10 -3.03
CA ASN A 282 2.14 13.51 -1.74
C ASN A 282 0.60 13.67 -1.74
N GLY A 283 -0.11 12.83 -2.51
CA GLY A 283 -1.57 12.88 -2.72
C GLY A 283 -2.03 13.44 -4.05
N HIS A 284 -1.17 14.10 -4.83
CA HIS A 284 -1.47 14.43 -6.22
C HIS A 284 -1.48 13.16 -7.09
N PRO A 285 -2.42 13.01 -8.04
CA PRO A 285 -2.43 11.87 -8.97
C PRO A 285 -1.19 11.89 -9.87
N VAL A 286 -0.25 11.01 -9.58
CA VAL A 286 0.93 10.74 -10.38
C VAL A 286 1.42 9.34 -10.03
N ALA A 287 2.00 8.67 -11.02
CA ALA A 287 2.58 7.35 -10.92
C ALA A 287 3.68 7.21 -11.96
N CYS A 288 4.54 6.20 -11.81
CA CYS A 288 5.64 5.96 -12.71
C CYS A 288 5.91 4.46 -12.85
N VAL A 289 6.30 4.05 -14.06
CA VAL A 289 6.99 2.79 -14.28
C VAL A 289 8.44 3.11 -14.62
N ALA A 290 9.38 2.51 -13.91
CA ALA A 290 10.79 2.49 -14.28
C ALA A 290 11.15 1.08 -14.78
N THR A 291 11.85 0.97 -15.90
CA THR A 291 12.23 -0.32 -16.48
C THR A 291 13.58 -0.22 -17.22
N THR A 292 14.08 -1.36 -17.65
CA THR A 292 15.27 -1.44 -18.50
C THR A 292 14.99 -0.92 -19.90
N LYS A 293 16.04 -0.43 -20.54
CA LYS A 293 15.99 0.00 -21.95
C LYS A 293 15.50 -1.12 -22.87
N GLU A 294 15.96 -2.35 -22.64
CA GLU A 294 15.58 -3.53 -23.44
C GLU A 294 14.07 -3.83 -23.41
N ILE A 295 13.45 -3.75 -22.24
CA ILE A 295 11.99 -3.95 -22.08
C ILE A 295 11.23 -2.82 -22.77
N ALA A 296 11.66 -1.58 -22.58
CA ALA A 296 11.04 -0.42 -23.23
C ALA A 296 11.15 -0.50 -24.76
N GLU A 297 12.31 -0.90 -25.30
CA GLU A 297 12.53 -1.08 -26.73
C GLU A 297 11.70 -2.22 -27.31
N SER A 298 11.49 -3.31 -26.56
CA SER A 298 10.61 -4.41 -26.97
C SER A 298 9.15 -3.98 -27.13
N PHE A 299 8.72 -2.99 -26.33
CA PHE A 299 7.41 -2.38 -26.46
C PHE A 299 7.35 -1.38 -27.61
N ALA A 300 8.36 -0.51 -27.75
CA ALA A 300 8.47 0.43 -28.86
C ALA A 300 8.51 -0.27 -30.23
N ALA A 301 9.16 -1.44 -30.31
CA ALA A 301 9.24 -2.26 -31.53
C ALA A 301 7.87 -2.79 -32.03
N THR A 302 6.80 -2.66 -31.25
CA THR A 302 5.43 -2.90 -31.76
C THR A 302 4.99 -1.88 -32.81
N GLY A 303 5.64 -0.72 -32.85
CA GLY A 303 5.21 0.43 -33.67
C GLY A 303 3.95 1.13 -33.15
N VAL A 304 3.36 0.65 -32.04
CA VAL A 304 2.16 1.23 -31.46
C VAL A 304 2.57 2.36 -30.51
N GLU A 305 2.07 3.57 -30.79
CA GLU A 305 2.24 4.71 -29.89
C GLU A 305 1.61 4.43 -28.52
N TYR A 306 2.36 4.71 -27.45
CA TYR A 306 1.80 4.79 -26.10
C TYR A 306 1.71 6.26 -25.68
N PHE A 307 0.51 6.66 -25.26
CA PHE A 307 0.24 8.02 -24.82
C PHE A 307 -0.72 8.02 -23.62
N ASN A 308 -0.39 8.83 -22.62
CA ASN A 308 -1.25 9.11 -21.47
C ASN A 308 -1.40 10.63 -21.37
N THR A 309 -2.63 11.14 -21.55
CA THR A 309 -2.90 12.59 -21.64
C THR A 309 -2.34 13.40 -20.47
N PHE A 310 -2.41 12.84 -19.26
CA PHE A 310 -1.97 13.52 -18.04
C PHE A 310 -0.65 12.98 -17.49
N GLY A 311 -0.19 11.82 -17.99
CA GLY A 311 1.06 11.21 -17.59
C GLY A 311 2.24 12.12 -17.85
N GLY A 312 2.93 12.53 -16.78
CA GLY A 312 4.13 13.36 -16.88
C GLY A 312 3.87 14.83 -17.21
N ASN A 313 2.65 15.34 -16.97
CA ASN A 313 2.36 16.76 -17.15
C ASN A 313 3.27 17.65 -16.27
N PRO A 314 3.51 18.92 -16.63
CA PRO A 314 4.44 19.79 -15.93
C PRO A 314 4.18 19.94 -14.43
N VAL A 315 2.91 20.03 -14.03
CA VAL A 315 2.49 20.23 -12.63
C VAL A 315 2.75 18.98 -11.78
N SER A 316 2.38 17.80 -12.28
CA SER A 316 2.65 16.53 -11.58
C SER A 316 4.16 16.29 -11.43
N CYS A 317 4.97 16.64 -12.44
CA CYS A 317 6.42 16.53 -12.35
C CYS A 317 7.02 17.55 -11.36
N ALA A 318 6.54 18.80 -11.33
CA ALA A 318 6.97 19.81 -10.35
C ALA A 318 6.66 19.36 -8.90
N ILE A 319 5.48 18.80 -8.68
CA ILE A 319 5.08 18.22 -7.40
C ILE A 319 6.01 17.06 -7.01
N GLY A 320 6.26 16.14 -7.95
CA GLY A 320 7.13 15.00 -7.72
C GLY A 320 8.57 15.40 -7.38
N LEU A 321 9.11 16.43 -8.05
CA LEU A 321 10.41 17.03 -7.74
C LEU A 321 10.42 17.62 -6.32
N ALA A 322 9.42 18.44 -5.97
CA ALA A 322 9.32 19.01 -4.62
C ALA A 322 9.20 17.94 -3.53
N VAL A 323 8.52 16.82 -3.80
CA VAL A 323 8.49 15.67 -2.87
C VAL A 323 9.88 15.08 -2.65
N LEU A 324 10.67 14.90 -3.72
CA LEU A 324 12.05 14.40 -3.60
C LEU A 324 12.93 15.38 -2.82
N ASP A 325 12.78 16.69 -3.06
CA ASP A 325 13.53 17.73 -2.36
C ASP A 325 13.22 17.72 -0.86
N VAL A 326 11.95 17.60 -0.48
CA VAL A 326 11.54 17.54 0.93
C VAL A 326 12.07 16.27 1.61
N ILE A 327 12.02 15.12 0.94
CA ILE A 327 12.58 13.86 1.49
C ILE A 327 14.07 14.03 1.80
N GLU A 328 14.82 14.68 0.92
CA GLU A 328 16.25 14.94 1.07
C GLU A 328 16.55 15.98 2.16
N LYS A 329 15.93 17.16 2.05
CA LYS A 329 16.12 18.32 2.94
C LYS A 329 15.74 18.05 4.39
N GLU A 330 14.67 17.29 4.61
CA GLU A 330 14.19 16.96 5.96
C GLU A 330 14.69 15.59 6.44
N HIS A 331 15.58 14.94 5.69
CA HIS A 331 16.17 13.64 6.01
C HIS A 331 15.11 12.56 6.35
N LEU A 332 13.98 12.57 5.63
CA LEU A 332 12.80 11.79 5.99
C LEU A 332 13.05 10.28 5.97
N GLN A 333 13.95 9.81 5.10
CA GLN A 333 14.37 8.41 5.08
C GLN A 333 15.07 8.01 6.39
N ALA A 334 16.06 8.78 6.84
CA ALA A 334 16.77 8.52 8.10
C ALA A 334 15.82 8.65 9.30
N HIS A 335 14.94 9.66 9.28
CA HIS A 335 13.91 9.84 10.29
C HIS A 335 12.95 8.65 10.37
N ALA A 336 12.50 8.11 9.24
CA ALA A 336 11.63 6.94 9.21
C ALA A 336 12.31 5.69 9.81
N MET A 337 13.61 5.52 9.59
CA MET A 337 14.39 4.47 10.25
C MET A 337 14.41 4.68 11.77
N GLN A 338 14.73 5.90 12.23
CA GLN A 338 14.83 6.22 13.66
C GLN A 338 13.49 6.06 14.39
N VAL A 339 12.43 6.71 13.90
CA VAL A 339 11.10 6.66 14.53
C VAL A 339 10.46 5.29 14.37
N GLY A 340 10.65 4.62 13.23
CA GLY A 340 10.20 3.26 13.01
C GLY A 340 10.79 2.27 14.01
N ASN A 341 12.11 2.32 14.23
CA ASN A 341 12.79 1.49 15.21
C ASN A 341 12.29 1.76 16.64
N PHE A 342 12.11 3.03 17.00
CA PHE A 342 11.56 3.41 18.30
C PHE A 342 10.13 2.90 18.50
N LEU A 343 9.26 3.03 17.49
CA LEU A 343 7.90 2.50 17.54
C LEU A 343 7.88 0.97 17.66
N MET A 344 8.74 0.27 16.90
CA MET A 344 8.90 -1.18 17.00
C MET A 344 9.34 -1.61 18.41
N GLU A 345 10.25 -0.89 19.05
CA GLU A 345 10.67 -1.14 20.43
C GLU A 345 9.48 -1.03 21.40
N LEU A 346 8.76 0.09 21.35
CA LEU A 346 7.58 0.32 22.20
C LEU A 346 6.51 -0.76 21.98
N LEU A 347 6.24 -1.16 20.74
CA LEU A 347 5.27 -2.20 20.41
C LEU A 347 5.72 -3.58 20.90
N ASN A 348 7.02 -3.90 20.86
CA ASN A 348 7.54 -5.14 21.43
C ASN A 348 7.45 -5.15 22.95
N GLN A 349 7.61 -4.01 23.63
CA GLN A 349 7.34 -3.91 25.06
C GLN A 349 5.84 -4.16 25.35
N GLN A 350 4.93 -3.64 24.52
CA GLN A 350 3.49 -3.95 24.64
C GLN A 350 3.19 -5.43 24.41
N LYS A 351 3.91 -6.08 23.49
CA LYS A 351 3.77 -7.52 23.24
C LYS A 351 4.05 -8.36 24.49
N VAL A 352 5.04 -7.97 25.30
CA VAL A 352 5.33 -8.66 26.58
C VAL A 352 4.20 -8.48 27.58
N LYS A 353 3.55 -7.31 27.61
CA LYS A 353 2.47 -6.98 28.55
C LYS A 353 1.11 -7.54 28.15
N HIS A 354 0.82 -7.62 26.85
CA HIS A 354 -0.50 -7.93 26.31
C HIS A 354 -0.46 -9.19 25.44
N PRO A 355 -0.88 -10.37 25.96
CA PRO A 355 -0.85 -11.64 25.22
C PRO A 355 -1.67 -11.65 23.93
N ILE A 356 -2.55 -10.67 23.73
CA ILE A 356 -3.29 -10.49 22.47
C ILE A 356 -2.36 -10.09 21.31
N ILE A 357 -1.19 -9.50 21.58
CA ILE A 357 -0.22 -9.16 20.54
C ILE A 357 0.65 -10.39 20.28
N GLY A 358 0.46 -11.04 19.14
CA GLY A 358 1.21 -12.24 18.77
C GLY A 358 2.54 -11.93 18.08
N ASN A 359 2.52 -10.99 17.14
CA ASN A 359 3.69 -10.62 16.36
C ASN A 359 3.72 -9.12 16.07
N VAL A 360 4.92 -8.55 16.10
CA VAL A 360 5.23 -7.19 15.70
C VAL A 360 6.29 -7.32 14.61
N ARG A 361 6.03 -6.74 13.43
CA ARG A 361 6.91 -6.84 12.26
C ARG A 361 6.89 -5.53 11.48
N GLY A 362 7.96 -5.22 10.79
CA GLY A 362 8.03 -4.00 10.00
C GLY A 362 9.45 -3.57 9.67
N ALA A 363 9.54 -2.52 8.87
CA ALA A 363 10.78 -1.80 8.58
C ALA A 363 10.46 -0.30 8.40
N GLY A 364 11.25 0.57 9.03
CA GLY A 364 10.97 2.01 9.05
C GLY A 364 9.54 2.32 9.50
N LEU A 365 8.83 3.17 8.77
CA LEU A 365 7.43 3.53 9.06
C LEU A 365 6.43 2.67 8.27
N PHE A 366 6.72 1.38 8.11
CA PHE A 366 5.81 0.35 7.61
C PHE A 366 5.80 -0.81 8.61
N ILE A 367 4.80 -0.83 9.49
CA ILE A 367 4.76 -1.73 10.66
C ILE A 367 3.39 -2.38 10.80
N GLY A 368 3.38 -3.68 11.10
CA GLY A 368 2.21 -4.49 11.42
C GLY A 368 2.24 -5.02 12.85
N VAL A 369 1.10 -4.98 13.54
CA VAL A 369 0.89 -5.62 14.85
C VAL A 369 -0.23 -6.63 14.72
N ASP A 370 0.13 -7.91 14.76
CA ASP A 370 -0.77 -9.05 14.57
C ASP A 370 -1.44 -9.43 15.88
N LEU A 371 -2.75 -9.18 15.97
CA LEU A 371 -3.53 -9.48 17.15
C LEU A 371 -4.13 -10.89 17.07
N ILE A 372 -3.96 -11.69 18.12
CA ILE A 372 -4.35 -13.10 18.19
C ILE A 372 -5.13 -13.43 19.46
N LYS A 373 -5.97 -14.46 19.38
CA LYS A 373 -6.72 -15.00 20.51
C LYS A 373 -5.94 -16.08 21.28
N ASP A 374 -4.99 -16.72 20.60
CA ASP A 374 -4.30 -17.91 21.08
C ASP A 374 -2.88 -17.95 20.48
N GLN A 375 -1.86 -18.19 21.31
CA GLN A 375 -0.44 -18.14 20.92
C GLN A 375 -0.02 -19.34 20.06
N ASP A 376 -0.56 -20.53 20.32
CA ASP A 376 -0.18 -21.76 19.63
C ASP A 376 -0.82 -21.84 18.24
N LYS A 377 -2.14 -21.63 18.20
CA LYS A 377 -2.95 -21.62 16.98
C LYS A 377 -2.78 -20.33 16.18
N ARG A 378 -2.27 -19.28 16.83
CA ARG A 378 -2.15 -17.93 16.29
C ARG A 378 -3.51 -17.41 15.79
N THR A 379 -4.66 -17.85 16.30
CA THR A 379 -5.97 -17.52 15.71
C THR A 379 -6.22 -16.00 15.66
N PRO A 380 -6.62 -15.40 14.52
CA PRO A 380 -6.85 -13.95 14.41
C PRO A 380 -7.85 -13.37 15.44
N ALA A 381 -7.49 -12.27 16.09
CA ALA A 381 -8.35 -11.51 17.00
C ALA A 381 -9.08 -10.38 16.27
N THR A 382 -9.95 -10.74 15.31
CA THR A 382 -10.63 -9.80 14.41
C THR A 382 -11.51 -8.79 15.14
N GLU A 383 -12.31 -9.25 16.11
CA GLU A 383 -13.28 -8.41 16.81
C GLU A 383 -12.58 -7.45 17.78
N GLU A 384 -11.53 -7.93 18.43
CA GLU A 384 -10.70 -7.19 19.35
C GLU A 384 -9.87 -6.12 18.61
N ALA A 385 -9.40 -6.43 17.39
CA ALA A 385 -8.75 -5.45 16.53
C ALA A 385 -9.71 -4.33 16.11
N GLU A 386 -10.94 -4.66 15.68
CA GLU A 386 -11.98 -3.67 15.34
C GLU A 386 -12.36 -2.81 16.56
N TYR A 387 -12.47 -3.43 17.74
CA TYR A 387 -12.71 -2.72 19.00
C TYR A 387 -11.57 -1.73 19.28
N LEU A 388 -10.32 -2.16 19.19
CA LEU A 388 -9.15 -1.33 19.48
C LEU A 388 -9.08 -0.12 18.54
N ILE A 389 -9.21 -0.30 17.22
CA ILE A 389 -9.17 0.83 16.28
C ILE A 389 -10.36 1.79 16.47
N THR A 390 -11.53 1.27 16.86
CA THR A 390 -12.70 2.09 17.18
C THR A 390 -12.49 2.91 18.46
N ARG A 391 -11.82 2.34 19.46
CA ARG A 391 -11.46 3.04 20.71
C ARG A 391 -10.36 4.07 20.46
N LEU A 392 -9.31 3.73 19.71
CA LEU A 392 -8.26 4.69 19.32
C LEU A 392 -8.82 5.89 18.58
N LYS A 393 -9.81 5.69 17.70
CA LYS A 393 -10.51 6.82 17.04
C LYS A 393 -11.17 7.77 18.05
N LYS A 394 -11.72 7.27 19.16
CA LYS A 394 -12.30 8.10 20.23
C LYS A 394 -11.23 8.89 21.00
N GLU A 395 -10.01 8.36 21.05
CA GLU A 395 -8.80 9.06 21.53
C GLU A 395 -8.14 9.91 20.43
N TYR A 396 -8.84 10.14 19.31
CA TYR A 396 -8.38 10.93 18.17
C TYR A 396 -7.12 10.38 17.47
N ILE A 397 -6.94 9.06 17.48
CA ILE A 397 -5.87 8.37 16.75
C ILE A 397 -6.49 7.52 15.65
N LEU A 398 -6.07 7.75 14.40
CA LEU A 398 -6.59 7.04 13.24
C LEU A 398 -5.67 5.88 12.88
N LEU A 399 -6.13 4.68 13.25
CA LEU A 399 -5.54 3.41 12.84
C LEU A 399 -6.54 2.59 12.03
N SER A 400 -6.05 1.53 11.38
CA SER A 400 -6.87 0.58 10.63
C SER A 400 -6.19 -0.80 10.63
N THR A 401 -6.89 -1.81 10.13
CA THR A 401 -6.39 -3.18 10.03
C THR A 401 -6.18 -3.62 8.58
N ASP A 402 -5.28 -4.57 8.38
CA ASP A 402 -5.04 -5.38 7.17
C ASP A 402 -4.93 -6.87 7.57
N GLY A 403 -4.49 -7.72 6.64
CA GLY A 403 -4.33 -9.16 6.82
C GLY A 403 -5.62 -9.94 6.53
N PRO A 404 -5.51 -11.24 6.19
CA PRO A 404 -6.67 -12.07 5.87
C PRO A 404 -7.68 -12.17 7.03
N GLY A 405 -7.19 -12.10 8.27
CA GLY A 405 -8.02 -12.07 9.48
C GLY A 405 -8.54 -10.68 9.88
N ARG A 406 -8.19 -9.62 9.14
CA ARG A 406 -8.49 -8.21 9.52
C ARG A 406 -8.07 -7.86 10.96
N ASN A 407 -6.99 -8.47 11.42
CA ASN A 407 -6.50 -8.44 12.80
C ASN A 407 -5.10 -7.83 12.92
N VAL A 408 -4.49 -7.42 11.81
CA VAL A 408 -3.17 -6.80 11.81
C VAL A 408 -3.35 -5.29 11.81
N LEU A 409 -3.05 -4.63 12.92
CA LEU A 409 -2.98 -3.18 12.98
C LEU A 409 -1.89 -2.68 12.03
N LYS A 410 -2.18 -1.70 11.18
CA LYS A 410 -1.21 -1.19 10.20
C LYS A 410 -0.78 0.24 10.53
N PHE A 411 0.54 0.43 10.58
CA PHE A 411 1.19 1.73 10.71
C PHE A 411 1.90 2.05 9.41
N LYS A 412 1.42 3.10 8.76
CA LYS A 412 2.03 3.71 7.59
C LYS A 412 1.71 5.20 7.57
N PRO A 413 2.15 5.95 8.61
CA PRO A 413 1.85 7.37 8.77
C PRO A 413 2.57 8.22 7.72
N PRO A 414 2.28 9.52 7.61
CA PRO A 414 3.21 10.48 7.01
C PRO A 414 4.64 10.33 7.56
N MET A 415 5.66 10.57 6.75
CA MET A 415 7.07 10.37 7.14
C MET A 415 7.52 11.35 8.22
N CYS A 416 6.82 12.47 8.42
CA CYS A 416 7.06 13.41 9.51
C CYS A 416 6.47 12.96 10.88
N PHE A 417 5.92 11.74 10.97
CA PHE A 417 5.47 11.13 12.23
C PHE A 417 6.62 11.05 13.24
N SER A 418 6.41 11.54 14.45
CA SER A 418 7.47 11.76 15.44
C SER A 418 7.55 10.65 16.50
N VAL A 419 8.63 10.67 17.29
CA VAL A 419 8.74 9.81 18.48
C VAL A 419 7.67 10.11 19.52
N GLN A 420 7.20 11.37 19.61
CA GLN A 420 6.09 11.75 20.47
C GLN A 420 4.77 11.13 19.99
N ASP A 421 4.54 11.10 18.67
CA ASP A 421 3.38 10.44 18.09
C ASP A 421 3.40 8.93 18.32
N ALA A 422 4.58 8.30 18.17
CA ALA A 422 4.79 6.88 18.47
C ALA A 422 4.45 6.56 19.94
N LYS A 423 4.92 7.39 20.87
CA LYS A 423 4.59 7.25 22.29
C LYS A 423 3.11 7.45 22.55
N LEU A 424 2.49 8.48 21.95
CA LEU A 424 1.07 8.78 22.10
C LEU A 424 0.19 7.58 21.69
N VAL A 425 0.45 6.99 20.51
CA VAL A 425 -0.34 5.86 20.03
C VAL A 425 -0.14 4.62 20.89
N VAL A 426 1.10 4.32 21.29
CA VAL A 426 1.38 3.14 22.12
C VAL A 426 0.79 3.30 23.53
N ASP A 427 0.90 4.48 24.14
CA ASP A 427 0.30 4.76 25.46
C ASP A 427 -1.23 4.62 25.41
N ALA A 428 -1.87 5.07 24.32
CA ALA A 428 -3.31 4.91 24.13
C ALA A 428 -3.70 3.43 23.94
N MET A 429 -2.93 2.68 23.13
CA MET A 429 -3.12 1.24 22.96
C MET A 429 -3.01 0.51 24.30
N ASP A 430 -1.97 0.80 25.09
CA ASP A 430 -1.74 0.18 26.39
C ASP A 430 -2.92 0.40 27.34
N LYS A 431 -3.42 1.64 27.45
CA LYS A 431 -4.57 1.99 28.27
C LYS A 431 -5.83 1.23 27.85
N ILE A 432 -6.09 1.15 26.54
CA ILE A 432 -7.27 0.46 26.01
C ILE A 432 -7.18 -1.05 26.27
N LEU A 433 -6.03 -1.67 26.01
CA LEU A 433 -5.82 -3.10 26.22
C LEU A 433 -5.87 -3.47 27.70
N THR A 434 -5.22 -2.68 28.57
CA THR A 434 -5.29 -2.86 30.04
C THR A 434 -6.72 -2.69 30.56
N GLY A 435 -7.44 -1.68 30.09
CA GLY A 435 -8.85 -1.46 30.46
C GLY A 435 -9.77 -2.57 29.97
N ALA A 436 -9.55 -3.10 28.77
CA ALA A 436 -10.30 -4.23 28.22
C ALA A 436 -10.10 -5.52 29.02
N HIS A 437 -8.91 -5.73 29.60
CA HIS A 437 -8.67 -6.83 30.55
C HIS A 437 -9.51 -6.69 31.83
N ASN A 438 -9.68 -5.46 32.35
CA ASN A 438 -10.51 -5.20 33.52
C ASN A 438 -12.02 -5.29 33.20
N ASP A 439 -12.43 -4.99 31.97
CA ASP A 439 -13.81 -5.05 31.48
C ASP A 439 -14.23 -6.43 30.93
N GLN A 440 -13.45 -7.50 31.16
CA GLN A 440 -13.73 -8.88 30.71
C GLN A 440 -15.07 -9.50 31.22
N LEU A 441 -15.97 -8.71 31.80
CA LEU A 441 -17.37 -9.08 32.00
C LEU A 441 -18.30 -8.77 30.80
N LYS A 442 -17.85 -8.13 29.70
CA LYS A 442 -18.75 -7.78 28.57
C LYS A 442 -18.16 -7.87 27.16
N PHE A 443 -17.51 -8.98 26.80
CA PHE A 443 -17.40 -9.36 25.38
C PHE A 443 -18.65 -10.16 24.97
N THR A 444 -19.82 -9.53 25.02
CA THR A 444 -21.05 -10.07 24.43
C THR A 444 -21.79 -8.92 23.78
N VAL A 445 -21.60 -8.75 22.47
CA VAL A 445 -22.39 -7.82 21.69
C VAL A 445 -23.81 -8.37 21.62
N LYS A 446 -24.75 -7.74 22.33
CA LYS A 446 -26.18 -7.93 22.07
C LYS A 446 -26.45 -7.52 20.62
N VAL A 447 -26.74 -8.50 19.78
CA VAL A 447 -27.31 -8.28 18.46
C VAL A 447 -28.74 -7.80 18.67
N ASN A 448 -28.96 -6.48 18.70
CA ASN A 448 -30.31 -5.94 18.56
C ASN A 448 -30.71 -6.04 17.08
N THR A 449 -31.48 -7.08 16.75
CA THR A 449 -32.22 -7.17 15.49
C THR A 449 -33.32 -6.11 15.49
N CYS A 450 -33.06 -4.92 14.96
CA CYS A 450 -34.12 -4.02 14.54
C CYS A 450 -34.70 -4.54 13.22
N VAL A 451 -35.80 -5.29 13.34
CA VAL A 451 -36.67 -5.61 12.20
C VAL A 451 -37.36 -4.31 11.78
N SER A 452 -36.90 -3.71 10.69
CA SER A 452 -37.60 -2.61 10.03
C SER A 452 -38.82 -3.16 9.30
N SER A 453 -40.01 -2.84 9.77
CA SER A 453 -41.28 -3.05 9.06
C SER A 453 -41.29 -2.31 7.70
N PRO A 454 -41.84 -2.90 6.63
CA PRO A 454 -41.86 -2.29 5.31
C PRO A 454 -42.83 -1.09 5.24
N PRO A 455 -42.59 -0.11 4.35
CA PRO A 455 -43.44 1.05 4.21
C PRO A 455 -44.82 0.66 3.63
N LYS A 456 -45.88 1.24 4.22
CA LYS A 456 -47.27 1.11 3.75
C LYS A 456 -47.40 1.64 2.32
N LYS A 457 -47.97 0.83 1.43
CA LYS A 457 -48.43 1.26 0.10
C LYS A 457 -49.48 2.36 0.27
N MET A 458 -49.26 3.52 -0.36
CA MET A 458 -50.32 4.48 -0.62
C MET A 458 -51.27 3.87 -1.64
N VAL A 459 -52.52 3.69 -1.23
CA VAL A 459 -53.65 3.36 -2.11
C VAL A 459 -54.09 4.66 -2.77
N SER A 460 -54.03 4.70 -4.09
CA SER A 460 -54.71 5.72 -4.90
C SER A 460 -56.22 5.42 -4.89
N THR A 461 -57.01 6.38 -4.43
CA THR A 461 -58.47 6.38 -4.66
C THR A 461 -58.78 7.47 -5.69
N ASN A 462 -59.32 7.01 -6.82
CA ASN A 462 -60.07 7.67 -7.89
C ASN A 462 -59.51 8.96 -8.51
#